data_AF-A0A212JVL6-F1
#
_entry.id   AF-A0A212JVL6-F1
#
_cell.length_a   1.000
_cell.length_b   1.000
_cell.length_c   1.000
_cell.angle_alpha   90.00
_cell.angle_beta   90.00
_cell.angle_gamma   90.00
#
_symmetry.space_group_name_H-M   'P 1'
#
loop_
_entity.id
_entity.type
_entity.pdbx_description
1 polymer ?
#
loop_
_entity_poly.entity_id
_entity_poly.type
_entity_poly.pdbx_seq_one_letter_code
_entity_poly.pdbx_strand_id
1 'polypeptide(L)'
;MKKILLFVLLLMAILYADAQCTQPYKSFNQFANDTTAFLRYNFKTRADCYKGKTVADVLKDLQLTPKMFISKSSTRVNKYAGIRIYVSNTTLLDILQNPGRKTQDIYIYWPDLMDSTEVTRLIRKYKDTDVWVQEYYDFFKNMIVGEVKY
;
A
#
# COMPACT_ATOMS: atom_id res chain seq x y z
N MET A 1 -35.99 18.56 -5.87
CA MET A 1 -34.66 19.05 -6.26
C MET A 1 -33.52 18.44 -5.44
N LYS A 2 -33.48 18.54 -4.10
CA LYS A 2 -32.40 17.95 -3.28
C LYS A 2 -32.18 16.43 -3.47
N LYS A 3 -33.25 15.65 -3.63
CA LYS A 3 -33.17 14.19 -3.88
C LYS A 3 -32.54 13.82 -5.23
N ILE A 4 -32.77 14.63 -6.26
CA ILE A 4 -32.22 14.41 -7.62
C ILE A 4 -30.72 14.73 -7.63
N LEU A 5 -30.30 15.82 -6.97
CA LEU A 5 -28.89 16.17 -6.82
C LEU A 5 -28.10 15.07 -6.09
N LEU A 6 -28.68 14.51 -5.02
CA LEU A 6 -28.08 13.40 -4.27
C LEU A 6 -27.91 12.14 -5.13
N PHE A 7 -28.91 11.85 -5.98
CA PHE A 7 -28.86 10.72 -6.90
C PHE A 7 -27.78 10.90 -7.98
N VAL A 8 -27.67 12.11 -8.54
CA VAL A 8 -26.63 12.45 -9.53
C VAL A 8 -25.23 12.38 -8.94
N LEU A 9 -25.04 12.86 -7.70
CA LEU A 9 -23.76 12.75 -7.00
C LEU A 9 -23.38 11.29 -6.70
N LEU A 10 -24.35 10.46 -6.32
CA LEU A 10 -24.13 9.03 -6.08
C LEU A 10 -23.74 8.30 -7.37
N LEU A 11 -24.43 8.57 -8.48
CA LEU A 11 -24.11 8.02 -9.80
C LEU A 11 -22.71 8.42 -10.26
N MET A 12 -22.33 9.69 -10.11
CA MET A 12 -20.97 10.12 -10.44
C MET A 12 -19.91 9.43 -9.57
N ALA A 13 -20.15 9.24 -8.27
CA ALA A 13 -19.21 8.55 -7.40
C ALA A 13 -18.98 7.08 -7.82
N ILE A 14 -20.04 6.38 -8.24
CA ILE A 14 -19.96 5.00 -8.75
C ILE A 14 -19.14 4.95 -10.05
N LEU A 15 -19.41 5.86 -10.99
CA LEU A 15 -18.70 5.92 -12.27
C LEU A 15 -17.21 6.26 -12.10
N TYR A 16 -16.85 7.12 -11.15
CA TYR A 16 -15.45 7.46 -10.85
C TYR A 16 -14.69 6.29 -10.21
N ALA A 17 -15.35 5.50 -9.36
CA ALA A 17 -14.74 4.30 -8.77
C ALA A 17 -14.45 3.24 -9.84
N ASP A 18 -15.39 3.02 -10.77
CA ASP A 18 -15.18 2.13 -11.92
C ASP A 18 -14.10 2.65 -12.88
N ALA A 19 -14.00 3.97 -13.08
CA ALA A 19 -12.99 4.58 -13.95
C ALA A 19 -11.54 4.34 -13.47
N GLN A 20 -11.30 4.28 -12.15
CA GLN A 20 -9.97 3.97 -11.62
C GLN A 20 -9.58 2.51 -11.92
N CYS A 21 -10.54 1.59 -11.84
CA CYS A 21 -10.30 0.16 -12.02
C CYS A 21 -10.39 -0.33 -13.46
N THR A 22 -10.90 0.50 -14.35
CA THR A 22 -10.87 0.28 -15.80
C THR A 22 -9.56 0.75 -16.44
N GLN A 23 -8.75 1.59 -15.78
CA GLN A 23 -7.39 1.85 -16.28
C GLN A 23 -6.61 0.54 -16.32
N PRO A 24 -5.88 0.22 -17.40
CA PRO A 24 -5.13 -1.02 -17.49
C PRO A 24 -3.93 -1.01 -16.55
N TYR A 25 -3.53 -2.19 -16.07
CA TYR A 25 -2.32 -2.32 -15.26
C TYR A 25 -1.11 -2.20 -16.20
N LYS A 26 -0.04 -1.53 -15.76
CA LYS A 26 1.21 -1.41 -16.53
C LYS A 26 2.35 -2.06 -15.78
N SER A 27 3.06 -2.99 -16.42
CA SER A 27 4.25 -3.63 -15.87
C SER A 27 5.39 -2.64 -15.60
N PHE A 28 6.30 -3.00 -14.69
CA PHE A 28 7.42 -2.14 -14.30
C PHE A 28 8.29 -1.70 -15.50
N ASN A 29 8.55 -2.62 -16.43
CA ASN A 29 9.35 -2.35 -17.64
C ASN A 29 8.73 -1.28 -18.55
N GLN A 30 7.40 -1.09 -18.53
CA GLN A 30 6.72 -0.06 -19.33
C GLN A 30 6.98 1.37 -18.81
N PHE A 31 7.61 1.50 -17.64
CA PHE A 31 8.05 2.78 -17.08
C PHE A 31 9.56 2.99 -17.21
N ALA A 32 10.25 2.23 -18.09
CA ALA A 32 11.71 2.27 -18.22
C ALA A 32 12.44 2.12 -16.86
N ASN A 33 11.89 1.27 -15.99
CA ASN A 33 12.35 1.01 -14.63
C ASN A 33 12.27 2.22 -13.67
N ASP A 34 11.46 3.24 -13.98
CA ASP A 34 11.14 4.31 -13.03
C ASP A 34 10.13 3.83 -11.97
N THR A 35 10.65 3.43 -10.81
CA THR A 35 9.86 3.00 -9.64
C THR A 35 8.86 4.06 -9.20
N THR A 36 9.19 5.34 -9.28
CA THR A 36 8.30 6.42 -8.84
C THR A 36 7.09 6.54 -9.76
N ALA A 37 7.34 6.50 -11.08
CA ALA A 37 6.28 6.55 -12.08
C ALA A 37 5.40 5.30 -12.01
N PHE A 38 6.03 4.12 -11.88
CA PHE A 38 5.35 2.84 -11.72
C PHE A 38 4.43 2.82 -10.48
N LEU A 39 4.96 3.16 -9.31
CA LEU A 39 4.16 3.17 -8.08
C LEU A 39 3.01 4.17 -8.14
N ARG A 40 3.28 5.37 -8.66
CA ARG A 40 2.24 6.39 -8.80
C ARG A 40 1.11 5.93 -9.73
N TYR A 41 1.44 5.37 -10.89
CA TYR A 41 0.41 4.91 -11.82
C TYR A 41 -0.38 3.73 -11.25
N ASN A 42 0.30 2.70 -10.73
CA ASN A 42 -0.37 1.45 -10.35
C ASN A 42 -0.96 1.45 -8.94
N PHE A 43 -0.45 2.25 -8.01
CA PHE A 43 -0.84 2.21 -6.59
C PHE A 43 -1.43 3.53 -6.07
N LYS A 44 -1.23 4.66 -6.76
CA LYS A 44 -1.97 5.90 -6.49
C LYS A 44 -3.26 5.99 -7.30
N THR A 45 -3.16 5.84 -8.62
CA THR A 45 -4.32 6.03 -9.53
C THR A 45 -5.34 4.90 -9.44
N ARG A 46 -4.88 3.68 -9.10
CA ARG A 46 -5.71 2.48 -8.99
C ARG A 46 -5.86 2.01 -7.54
N ALA A 47 -5.66 2.90 -6.57
CA ALA A 47 -5.67 2.58 -5.14
C ALA A 47 -6.95 1.85 -4.70
N ASP A 48 -8.10 2.34 -5.16
CA ASP A 48 -9.41 1.79 -4.83
C ASP A 48 -9.60 0.35 -5.35
N CYS A 49 -8.86 -0.05 -6.38
CA CYS A 49 -8.96 -1.36 -7.02
C CYS A 49 -8.33 -2.49 -6.22
N TYR A 50 -7.63 -2.16 -5.14
CA TYR A 50 -7.08 -3.12 -4.19
C TYR A 50 -7.98 -3.31 -2.97
N LYS A 51 -8.99 -2.47 -2.76
CA LYS A 51 -9.91 -2.61 -1.63
C LYS A 51 -10.65 -3.95 -1.72
N GLY A 52 -10.65 -4.70 -0.63
CA GLY A 52 -11.24 -6.03 -0.55
C GLY A 52 -10.38 -7.16 -1.15
N LYS A 53 -9.25 -6.84 -1.80
CA LYS A 53 -8.29 -7.84 -2.27
C LYS A 53 -7.37 -8.30 -1.14
N THR A 54 -6.60 -9.35 -1.41
CA THR A 54 -5.59 -9.84 -0.48
C THR A 54 -4.28 -9.04 -0.61
N VAL A 55 -3.46 -9.02 0.44
CA VAL A 55 -2.10 -8.48 0.33
C VAL A 55 -1.28 -9.22 -0.72
N ALA A 56 -1.52 -10.52 -0.93
CA ALA A 56 -0.86 -11.28 -1.99
C ALA A 56 -1.11 -10.68 -3.39
N ASP A 57 -2.34 -10.24 -3.65
CA ASP A 57 -2.70 -9.59 -4.92
C ASP A 57 -1.93 -8.28 -5.10
N VAL A 58 -1.84 -7.47 -4.04
CA VAL A 58 -1.08 -6.21 -4.06
C VAL A 58 0.40 -6.48 -4.32
N LEU A 59 0.99 -7.44 -3.62
CA LEU A 59 2.41 -7.79 -3.74
C LEU A 59 2.76 -8.42 -5.10
N LYS A 60 1.82 -9.17 -5.69
CA LYS A 60 1.95 -9.69 -7.05
C LYS A 60 1.99 -8.55 -8.07
N ASP A 61 1.08 -7.60 -7.97
CA ASP A 61 1.04 -6.43 -8.85
C ASP A 61 2.19 -5.45 -8.56
N LEU A 62 2.87 -5.53 -7.41
CA LEU A 62 4.00 -4.67 -7.11
C LEU A 62 5.19 -4.94 -8.02
N GLN A 63 5.38 -6.18 -8.51
CA GLN A 63 6.48 -6.63 -9.39
C GLN A 63 7.90 -6.30 -8.91
N LEU A 64 8.03 -5.70 -7.74
CA LEU A 64 9.25 -5.29 -7.09
C LEU A 64 9.29 -6.01 -5.76
N THR A 65 10.41 -6.67 -5.48
CA THR A 65 10.61 -7.31 -4.18
C THR A 65 10.68 -6.24 -3.11
N PRO A 66 9.79 -6.25 -2.10
CA PRO A 66 9.91 -5.38 -0.94
C PRO A 66 11.29 -5.48 -0.30
N LYS A 67 11.78 -4.40 0.29
CA LYS A 67 13.04 -4.38 1.04
C LYS A 67 12.77 -4.50 2.54
N MET A 68 11.82 -3.72 3.02
CA MET A 68 11.42 -3.71 4.42
C MET A 68 9.97 -3.26 4.54
N PHE A 69 9.39 -3.44 5.72
CA PHE A 69 8.17 -2.73 6.10
C PHE A 69 8.31 -2.12 7.47
N ILE A 70 7.51 -1.11 7.74
CA ILE A 70 7.31 -0.62 9.10
C ILE A 70 5.85 -0.74 9.49
N SER A 71 5.68 -0.87 10.79
CA SER A 71 4.38 -0.87 11.41
C SER A 71 3.75 0.54 11.43
N LYS A 72 2.57 0.77 10.83
CA LYS A 72 1.71 1.93 11.17
C LYS A 72 0.71 1.62 12.28
N SER A 73 1.06 2.06 13.48
CA SER A 73 0.16 2.08 14.63
C SER A 73 -0.94 3.13 14.47
N SER A 74 -2.11 2.84 15.01
CA SER A 74 -3.16 3.83 15.21
C SER A 74 -2.70 4.86 16.23
N THR A 75 -3.00 6.14 16.01
CA THR A 75 -2.71 7.20 16.97
C THR A 75 -3.71 7.26 18.12
N ARG A 76 -4.80 6.48 18.06
CA ARG A 76 -5.93 6.53 19.01
C ARG A 76 -6.01 5.35 19.96
N VAL A 77 -5.42 4.22 19.58
CA VAL A 77 -5.46 2.96 20.34
C VAL A 77 -4.15 2.21 20.13
N ASN A 78 -3.81 1.31 21.05
CA ASN A 78 -2.68 0.38 20.91
C ASN A 78 -2.99 -0.74 19.92
N LYS A 79 -3.44 -0.37 18.73
CA LYS A 79 -3.74 -1.27 17.61
C LYS A 79 -3.08 -0.76 16.35
N TYR A 80 -3.09 -1.64 15.37
CA TYR A 80 -2.39 -1.50 14.13
C TYR A 80 -3.33 -1.14 12.99
N ALA A 81 -2.99 -0.10 12.23
CA ALA A 81 -3.83 0.40 11.14
C ALA A 81 -3.42 -0.16 9.78
N GLY A 82 -2.17 -0.60 9.61
CA GLY A 82 -1.65 -0.98 8.31
C GLY A 82 -0.13 -1.02 8.23
N ILE A 83 0.43 -1.64 7.20
CA ILE A 83 1.87 -1.66 6.91
C ILE A 83 2.26 -0.57 5.91
N ARG A 84 3.48 -0.05 6.05
CA ARG A 84 4.16 0.71 5.00
C ARG A 84 5.28 -0.16 4.44
N ILE A 85 5.23 -0.49 3.16
CA ILE A 85 6.18 -1.35 2.47
C ILE A 85 7.11 -0.49 1.62
N TYR A 86 8.42 -0.62 1.83
CA TYR A 86 9.45 0.08 1.07
C TYR A 86 9.98 -0.84 -0.04
N VAL A 87 10.07 -0.33 -1.27
CA VAL A 87 10.66 -1.06 -2.41
C VAL A 87 12.02 -0.52 -2.83
N SER A 88 12.48 0.56 -2.21
CA SER A 88 13.81 1.11 -2.39
C SER A 88 14.60 1.10 -1.09
N ASN A 89 15.92 1.12 -1.21
CA ASN A 89 16.83 1.33 -0.08
C ASN A 89 16.89 2.81 0.35
N THR A 90 15.89 3.63 0.00
CA THR A 90 15.89 5.04 0.41
C THR A 90 15.76 5.10 1.92
N THR A 91 16.88 5.40 2.58
CA THR A 91 16.97 5.46 4.03
C THR A 91 16.26 6.70 4.57
N LEU A 92 15.98 6.72 5.87
CA LEU A 92 15.53 7.94 6.54
C LEU A 92 16.54 9.09 6.35
N LEU A 93 17.84 8.78 6.35
CA LEU A 93 18.90 9.75 6.09
C LEU A 93 18.80 10.34 4.68
N ASP A 94 18.57 9.51 3.66
CA ASP A 94 18.42 9.96 2.27
C ASP A 94 17.25 10.94 2.11
N ILE A 95 16.15 10.71 2.85
CA ILE A 95 14.97 11.57 2.83
C ILE A 95 15.27 12.90 3.53
N LEU A 96 15.95 12.86 4.68
CA LEU A 96 16.30 14.05 5.44
C LEU A 96 17.34 14.92 4.73
N GLN A 97 18.28 14.30 4.02
CA GLN A 97 19.32 14.99 3.25
C GLN A 97 18.83 15.52 1.90
N ASN A 98 17.72 14.99 1.37
CA ASN A 98 17.16 15.41 0.09
C ASN A 98 15.68 15.80 0.25
N PRO A 99 15.38 16.94 0.90
CA PRO A 99 14.01 17.42 1.05
C PRO A 99 13.37 17.62 -0.33
N GLY A 100 12.36 16.80 -0.65
CA GLY A 100 11.71 16.72 -1.96
C GLY A 100 11.83 15.36 -2.65
N ARG A 101 12.78 14.51 -2.21
CA ARG A 101 12.88 13.12 -2.67
C ARG A 101 11.66 12.35 -2.19
N LYS A 102 10.87 11.84 -3.13
CA LYS A 102 9.71 11.01 -2.82
C LYS A 102 10.19 9.64 -2.35
N THR A 103 9.59 9.17 -1.27
CA THR A 103 9.76 7.81 -0.82
C THR A 103 9.13 6.85 -1.85
N GLN A 104 9.78 5.71 -2.06
CA GLN A 104 9.31 4.66 -2.98
C GLN A 104 8.74 3.54 -2.13
N ASP A 105 7.51 3.76 -1.69
CA ASP A 105 6.80 2.92 -0.77
C ASP A 105 5.30 2.93 -1.06
N ILE A 106 4.61 1.92 -0.57
CA ILE A 106 3.15 1.88 -0.54
C ILE A 106 2.69 1.65 0.89
N TYR A 107 1.51 2.15 1.21
CA TYR A 107 0.81 1.85 2.44
C TYR A 107 -0.32 0.89 2.13
N ILE A 108 -0.50 -0.11 2.99
CA ILE A 108 -1.66 -0.99 2.99
C ILE A 108 -2.32 -0.84 4.35
N TYR A 109 -3.53 -0.30 4.38
CA TYR A 109 -4.34 -0.18 5.59
C TYR A 109 -5.35 -1.33 5.66
N TRP A 110 -5.63 -1.76 6.88
CA TRP A 110 -6.62 -2.79 7.18
C TRP A 110 -8.01 -2.17 7.29
N PRO A 111 -9.08 -2.92 6.93
CA PRO A 111 -10.44 -2.46 7.14
C PRO A 111 -10.76 -2.29 8.64
N ASP A 112 -10.21 -3.18 9.46
CA ASP A 112 -10.32 -3.17 10.91
C ASP A 112 -8.94 -3.10 11.57
N LEU A 113 -8.87 -2.43 12.74
CA LEU A 113 -7.63 -2.34 13.49
C LEU A 113 -7.18 -3.70 14.01
N MET A 114 -5.95 -4.07 13.70
CA MET A 114 -5.37 -5.36 14.09
C MET A 114 -4.61 -5.27 15.40
N ASP A 115 -4.51 -6.39 16.12
CA ASP A 115 -3.61 -6.50 17.26
C ASP A 115 -2.14 -6.44 16.79
N SER A 116 -1.32 -5.63 17.46
CA SER A 116 0.08 -5.42 17.08
C SER A 116 1.03 -6.51 17.58
N THR A 117 0.58 -7.43 18.44
CA THR A 117 1.43 -8.39 19.15
C THR A 117 2.16 -9.32 18.19
N GLU A 118 1.43 -9.90 17.22
CA GLU A 118 2.04 -10.84 16.27
C GLU A 118 2.98 -10.15 15.28
N VAL A 119 2.61 -8.97 14.78
CA VAL A 119 3.47 -8.16 13.91
C VAL A 119 4.75 -7.74 14.65
N THR A 120 4.63 -7.32 15.91
CA THR A 120 5.79 -6.93 16.73
C THR A 120 6.72 -8.12 16.98
N ARG A 121 6.15 -9.29 17.28
CA ARG A 121 6.92 -10.54 17.44
C ARG A 121 7.65 -10.90 16.15
N LEU A 122 6.97 -10.77 15.00
CA LEU A 122 7.54 -11.04 13.69
C LEU A 122 8.70 -10.08 13.38
N ILE A 123 8.50 -8.76 13.53
CA ILE A 123 9.55 -7.75 13.35
C ILE A 123 10.74 -8.02 14.28
N ARG A 124 10.49 -8.34 15.55
CA ARG A 124 11.57 -8.62 16.52
C ARG A 124 12.39 -9.85 16.15
N LYS A 125 11.74 -10.90 15.63
CA LYS A 125 12.41 -12.15 15.23
C LYS A 125 13.40 -11.92 14.09
N TYR A 126 13.09 -11.00 13.19
CA TYR A 126 13.86 -10.72 11.98
C TYR A 126 14.43 -9.29 11.98
N LYS A 127 14.62 -8.69 13.15
CA LYS A 127 15.04 -7.29 13.31
C LYS A 127 16.42 -6.99 12.71
N ASP A 128 17.27 -8.01 12.61
CA ASP A 128 18.65 -7.92 12.14
C ASP A 128 18.74 -8.26 10.64
N THR A 129 17.60 -8.46 9.95
CA THR A 129 17.55 -8.70 8.50
C THR A 129 17.17 -7.42 7.76
N ASP A 130 18.04 -6.97 6.87
CA ASP A 130 17.79 -5.81 5.98
C ASP A 130 16.98 -6.19 4.72
N VAL A 131 16.33 -7.36 4.73
CA VAL A 131 15.63 -7.94 3.58
C VAL A 131 14.23 -8.39 3.94
N TRP A 132 13.34 -8.34 2.96
CA TRP A 132 12.01 -8.93 3.07
C TRP A 132 12.12 -10.45 3.07
N VAL A 133 11.80 -11.08 4.21
CA VAL A 133 11.81 -12.53 4.36
C VAL A 133 10.47 -13.15 3.97
N GLN A 134 10.49 -14.43 3.63
CA GLN A 134 9.30 -15.18 3.21
C GLN A 134 8.21 -15.17 4.29
N GLU A 135 8.58 -15.18 5.56
CA GLU A 135 7.65 -15.17 6.69
C GLU A 135 6.87 -13.87 6.80
N TYR A 136 7.40 -12.75 6.29
CA TYR A 136 6.61 -11.52 6.17
C TYR A 136 5.51 -11.68 5.14
N TYR A 137 5.85 -12.24 3.97
CA TYR A 137 4.85 -12.55 2.95
C TYR A 137 3.80 -13.52 3.50
N ASP A 138 4.21 -14.64 4.09
CA ASP A 138 3.28 -15.65 4.59
C ASP A 138 2.36 -15.15 5.70
N PHE A 139 2.85 -14.23 6.52
CA PHE A 139 2.04 -13.58 7.55
C PHE A 139 0.96 -12.68 6.93
N PHE A 140 1.32 -11.81 5.99
CA PHE A 140 0.39 -10.82 5.45
C PHE A 140 -0.48 -11.32 4.28
N LYS A 141 -0.05 -12.33 3.52
CA LYS A 141 -0.59 -12.67 2.19
C LYS A 141 -2.11 -12.80 2.12
N ASN A 142 -2.75 -13.35 3.15
CA ASN A 142 -4.19 -13.60 3.18
C ASN A 142 -5.00 -12.46 3.82
N MET A 143 -4.35 -11.42 4.34
CA MET A 143 -5.04 -10.29 4.95
C MET A 143 -5.78 -9.47 3.91
N ILE A 144 -6.98 -8.99 4.28
CA ILE A 144 -7.82 -8.18 3.42
C ILE A 144 -7.39 -6.72 3.49
N VAL A 145 -7.26 -6.11 2.33
CA VAL A 145 -6.87 -4.71 2.15
C VAL A 145 -8.09 -3.81 2.32
N GLY A 146 -8.01 -2.86 3.25
CA GLY A 146 -9.00 -1.80 3.42
C GLY A 146 -8.73 -0.61 2.48
N GLU A 147 -7.46 -0.21 2.37
CA GLU A 147 -7.03 0.91 1.53
C GLU A 147 -5.55 0.74 1.13
N VAL A 148 -5.18 1.24 -0.05
CA VAL A 148 -3.78 1.39 -0.49
C VAL A 148 -3.46 2.87 -0.69
N LYS A 149 -2.27 3.32 -0.30
CA LYS A 149 -1.79 4.69 -0.59
C LYS A 149 -0.35 4.70 -1.12
N TYR A 150 -0.02 5.73 -1.89
CA TYR A 150 1.32 6.11 -2.36
C TYR A 150 1.56 7.59 -2.08
#